data_AF-A0A6M3LAA7-F1
#
_entry.id   AF-A0A6M3LAA7-F1
#
_cell.length_a   1.000
_cell.length_b   1.000
_cell.length_c   1.000
_cell.angle_alpha   90.00
_cell.angle_beta   90.00
_cell.angle_gamma   90.00
#
_symmetry.space_group_name_H-M   'P 1'
#
loop_
_entity.id
_entity.type
_entity.pdbx_description
1 polymer ?
#
loop_
_entity_poly.entity_id
_entity_poly.type
_entity_poly.pdbx_seq_one_letter_code
_entity_poly.pdbx_strand_id
1 'polypeptide(L)'
;MALTIAYEGLGVIANADLLTNDTGGLGTGDWGELGAGYIGTNPDVYLYGTGSIGSQYASKVGYSYFDRVTPVDFNSTWAGNFVYMWINISAKGAFTTADSFCIRLGTSNSANYNDYFIANKDDSNGWPGGWKLFVIDPTKTRTSGNGTLNLASVQYFGNYIATDVSVRADSIWWSQIAVAKGLRILGTSTTGWADAVAYCTDYPNRAWGVLQEREGIYYVYGGLWVGSSTASMATSFVTAGRVIQFGTSEYRNATTDWVTSYPNTANTLVVEDQNGYSTIFTDGVIVGSDAGRSGSQFIGDPNSTISMTLYSGNDASSVTKMYGTTFKDIKGTIILGANIANQYFSDTFQGCGIMTLGTSSVQNTLFVSQLGLITYGGGILKNCSFISATVPVALSWNVAVDTNTKLDGTLFSSGGTGHAIEFGTNTPTSLTFNNLTFTGYGSDETTDAAIYNNSGKAIEISLNGTTQPTVKNGGGASTTFPSSITLKIAVKDIEGNPMGSVRCYIDDNNQTPFILDDVTDGTYGEASTSYTGSPVTNATWRVRKYGYYPFQQLVSIASSDITLPVTLVADPLQT
;
A
#
# COMPACT_ATOMS: atom_id res chain seq x y z
N MET A 1 -8.61 5.28 -26.23
CA MET A 1 -7.74 6.47 -26.35
C MET A 1 -6.40 6.10 -25.74
N ALA A 2 -5.26 6.41 -26.36
CA ALA A 2 -3.95 6.11 -25.80
C ALA A 2 -3.70 6.89 -24.48
N LEU A 3 -2.77 6.43 -23.65
CA LEU A 3 -2.34 7.19 -22.47
C LEU A 3 -1.81 8.57 -22.87
N THR A 4 -2.17 9.57 -22.08
CA THR A 4 -1.50 10.87 -22.07
C THR A 4 -0.62 10.91 -20.83
N ILE A 5 0.69 10.96 -21.02
CA ILE A 5 1.67 10.97 -19.93
C ILE A 5 2.43 12.29 -20.01
N ALA A 6 2.46 12.99 -18.88
CA ALA A 6 3.12 14.27 -18.72
C ALA A 6 3.97 14.28 -17.45
N TYR A 7 4.99 15.13 -17.43
CA TYR A 7 5.65 15.46 -16.18
C TYR A 7 4.69 16.18 -15.24
N GLU A 8 4.69 15.77 -13.98
CA GLU A 8 4.08 16.55 -12.91
C GLU A 8 5.08 17.64 -12.50
N GLY A 9 5.16 18.73 -13.28
CA GLY A 9 6.15 19.78 -13.08
C GLY A 9 6.45 20.60 -14.34
N LEU A 10 7.64 21.19 -14.39
CA LEU A 10 8.10 22.04 -15.50
C LEU A 10 8.37 21.22 -16.77
N GLY A 11 8.83 19.98 -16.62
CA GLY A 11 9.18 19.08 -17.72
C GLY A 11 10.62 19.22 -18.18
N VAL A 12 10.89 18.84 -19.43
CA VAL A 12 12.24 18.94 -20.03
C VAL A 12 12.67 20.41 -20.06
N ILE A 13 13.95 20.67 -19.78
CA ILE A 13 14.57 22.00 -19.90
C ILE A 13 15.78 22.01 -20.85
N ALA A 14 16.38 20.86 -21.15
CA ALA A 14 17.42 20.69 -22.16
C ALA A 14 17.36 19.28 -22.77
N ASN A 15 17.48 19.17 -24.10
CA ASN A 15 17.53 17.91 -24.84
C ASN A 15 18.97 17.45 -25.16
N ALA A 16 19.96 18.29 -24.84
CA ALA A 16 21.37 18.04 -25.09
C ALA A 16 21.68 17.71 -26.57
N ASP A 17 20.93 18.24 -27.52
CA ASP A 17 21.09 18.00 -28.96
C ASP A 17 21.70 19.19 -29.72
N LEU A 18 21.83 20.34 -29.05
CA LEU A 18 22.40 21.57 -29.59
C LEU A 18 23.28 22.26 -28.54
N LEU A 19 24.38 22.87 -28.98
CA LEU A 19 25.29 23.59 -28.06
C LEU A 19 24.70 24.92 -27.60
N THR A 20 24.01 25.63 -28.50
CA THR A 20 23.41 26.96 -28.24
C THR A 20 21.93 26.94 -28.51
N ASN A 21 21.16 27.67 -27.70
CA ASN A 21 19.69 27.66 -27.74
C ASN A 21 19.13 26.24 -27.75
N ASP A 22 19.69 25.34 -26.95
CA ASP A 22 19.12 24.01 -26.77
C ASP A 22 17.70 24.15 -26.22
N THR A 23 16.75 23.64 -26.99
CA THR A 23 15.34 23.66 -26.64
C THR A 23 14.88 22.28 -26.20
N GLY A 24 15.00 22.01 -24.92
CA GLY A 24 14.28 20.91 -24.28
C GLY A 24 12.84 21.30 -24.02
N GLY A 25 11.95 21.37 -25.01
CA GLY A 25 10.55 21.74 -24.78
C GLY A 25 10.34 23.19 -24.33
N LEU A 26 10.18 23.44 -23.01
CA LEU A 26 9.81 24.75 -22.42
C LEU A 26 11.02 25.64 -22.02
N GLY A 27 12.25 25.23 -22.33
CA GLY A 27 13.48 25.95 -21.99
C GLY A 27 14.30 26.36 -23.20
N THR A 28 15.14 27.40 -23.04
CA THR A 28 16.24 27.76 -23.93
C THR A 28 17.48 27.98 -23.07
N GLY A 29 18.63 27.50 -23.53
CA GLY A 29 19.90 27.74 -22.85
C GLY A 29 21.09 27.29 -23.68
N ASP A 30 22.28 27.57 -23.15
CA ASP A 30 23.55 27.26 -23.81
C ASP A 30 24.37 26.31 -22.94
N TRP A 31 25.11 25.42 -23.60
CA TRP A 31 26.05 24.53 -22.93
C TRP A 31 27.42 25.17 -22.82
N GLY A 32 28.06 25.02 -21.67
CA GLY A 32 29.37 25.59 -21.38
C GLY A 32 30.29 24.66 -20.60
N GLU A 33 31.58 24.97 -20.61
CA GLU A 33 32.63 24.26 -19.88
C GLU A 33 33.56 25.25 -19.18
N LEU A 34 33.97 24.90 -17.95
CA LEU A 34 35.00 25.58 -17.17
C LEU A 34 36.02 24.54 -16.69
N GLY A 35 37.11 24.39 -17.42
CA GLY A 35 38.19 23.46 -17.09
C GLY A 35 39.26 23.36 -18.19
N ALA A 36 39.32 24.39 -19.05
CA ALA A 36 40.15 24.43 -20.26
C ALA A 36 39.94 23.22 -21.19
N GLY A 37 38.73 22.66 -21.14
CA GLY A 37 38.30 21.51 -21.92
C GLY A 37 37.67 21.90 -23.25
N TYR A 38 36.84 20.99 -23.76
CA TYR A 38 35.95 21.23 -24.89
C TYR A 38 34.59 20.67 -24.54
N ILE A 39 33.55 21.34 -25.03
CA ILE A 39 32.17 20.89 -24.97
C ILE A 39 31.55 21.07 -26.35
N GLY A 40 30.79 20.10 -26.81
CA GLY A 40 30.19 20.12 -28.14
C GLY A 40 29.17 19.03 -28.34
N THR A 41 28.45 19.09 -29.45
CA THR A 41 27.50 18.04 -29.85
C THR A 41 28.25 16.76 -30.22
N ASN A 42 27.74 15.61 -29.79
CA ASN A 42 28.30 14.29 -30.05
C ASN A 42 27.21 13.36 -30.60
N PRO A 43 27.33 12.87 -31.85
CA PRO A 43 26.37 11.97 -32.47
C PRO A 43 26.66 10.48 -32.22
N ASP A 44 27.76 10.14 -31.54
CA ASP A 44 28.20 8.74 -31.38
C ASP A 44 27.76 8.13 -30.05
N VAL A 45 27.66 8.94 -28.99
CA VAL A 45 27.28 8.50 -27.64
C VAL A 45 26.09 9.32 -27.16
N TYR A 46 24.88 8.82 -27.37
CA TYR A 46 23.65 9.49 -26.97
C TYR A 46 22.64 8.51 -26.36
N LEU A 47 21.66 9.05 -25.66
CA LEU A 47 20.51 8.28 -25.16
C LEU A 47 19.21 8.79 -25.79
N TYR A 48 19.02 10.10 -25.88
CA TYR A 48 17.87 10.77 -26.48
C TYR A 48 18.14 11.16 -27.93
N GLY A 49 17.13 11.02 -28.79
CA GLY A 49 17.14 11.58 -30.14
C GLY A 49 18.27 11.03 -31.00
N THR A 50 19.07 11.93 -31.57
CA THR A 50 20.17 11.60 -32.50
C THR A 50 21.54 12.12 -32.04
N GLY A 51 21.64 12.66 -30.83
CA GLY A 51 22.86 13.29 -30.34
C GLY A 51 22.81 13.61 -28.85
N SER A 52 23.97 13.94 -28.31
CA SER A 52 24.19 14.36 -26.93
C SER A 52 25.13 15.56 -26.90
N ILE A 53 25.34 16.13 -25.72
CA ILE A 53 26.49 17.01 -25.48
C ILE A 53 27.60 16.16 -24.91
N GLY A 54 28.77 16.18 -25.53
CA GLY A 54 30.00 15.56 -25.05
C GLY A 54 30.95 16.60 -24.48
N SER A 55 31.73 16.20 -23.46
CA SER A 55 32.76 17.05 -22.86
C SER A 55 34.05 16.27 -22.57
N GLN A 56 35.16 16.98 -22.70
CA GLN A 56 36.52 16.55 -22.33
C GLN A 56 37.14 17.54 -21.34
N TYR A 57 38.02 17.07 -20.46
CA TYR A 57 38.63 17.88 -19.39
C TYR A 57 40.15 17.81 -19.43
N ALA A 58 40.77 18.91 -19.87
CA ALA A 58 42.21 19.01 -19.97
C ALA A 58 42.88 19.31 -18.62
N SER A 59 42.26 20.12 -17.76
CA SER A 59 42.88 20.62 -16.52
C SER A 59 42.75 19.71 -15.29
N LYS A 60 42.40 18.44 -15.48
CA LYS A 60 42.10 17.45 -14.41
C LYS A 60 40.91 17.79 -13.52
N VAL A 61 40.37 19.00 -13.62
CA VAL A 61 39.13 19.42 -13.00
C VAL A 61 38.29 20.12 -14.04
N GLY A 62 36.98 20.07 -13.91
CA GLY A 62 36.14 20.95 -14.70
C GLY A 62 34.68 20.87 -14.39
N TYR A 63 33.95 21.85 -14.89
CA TYR A 63 32.51 21.98 -14.75
C TYR A 63 31.90 22.12 -16.13
N SER A 64 31.03 21.20 -16.50
CA SER A 64 30.20 21.34 -17.70
C SER A 64 28.75 21.52 -17.28
N TYR A 65 28.07 22.42 -17.97
CA TYR A 65 26.76 22.90 -17.55
C TYR A 65 25.90 23.34 -18.71
N PHE A 66 24.61 23.32 -18.44
CA PHE A 66 23.57 24.00 -19.17
C PHE A 66 23.22 25.30 -18.43
N ASP A 67 23.35 26.44 -19.12
CA ASP A 67 22.98 27.78 -18.67
C ASP A 67 21.58 28.12 -19.22
N ARG A 68 20.56 28.03 -18.36
CA ARG A 68 19.18 28.30 -18.75
C ARG A 68 18.91 29.81 -18.76
N VAL A 69 18.43 30.34 -19.89
CA VAL A 69 18.12 31.79 -20.04
C VAL A 69 17.13 32.29 -18.98
N THR A 70 16.11 31.49 -18.68
CA THR A 70 15.18 31.77 -17.57
C THR A 70 15.59 30.91 -16.38
N PRO A 71 15.88 31.47 -15.20
CA PRO A 71 16.13 30.65 -14.01
C PRO A 71 14.88 29.87 -13.55
N VAL A 72 15.08 28.78 -12.81
CA VAL A 72 14.01 27.97 -12.21
C VAL A 72 13.87 28.34 -10.73
N ASP A 73 12.63 28.58 -10.29
CA ASP A 73 12.28 28.86 -8.90
C ASP A 73 11.79 27.59 -8.19
N PHE A 74 12.66 26.96 -7.41
CA PHE A 74 12.37 25.81 -6.56
C PHE A 74 11.85 26.19 -5.16
N ASN A 75 11.74 27.48 -4.85
CA ASN A 75 11.21 27.97 -3.58
C ASN A 75 9.69 28.22 -3.64
N SER A 76 9.18 28.62 -4.80
CA SER A 76 7.74 28.89 -5.00
C SER A 76 7.15 28.12 -6.19
N THR A 77 7.34 28.60 -7.43
CA THR A 77 6.66 28.11 -8.64
C THR A 77 6.82 26.60 -8.84
N TRP A 78 8.02 26.08 -8.62
CA TRP A 78 8.36 24.66 -8.76
C TRP A 78 8.78 24.03 -7.43
N ALA A 79 8.24 24.52 -6.32
CA ALA A 79 8.50 23.95 -5.00
C ALA A 79 8.21 22.44 -4.96
N GLY A 80 9.20 21.67 -4.46
CA GLY A 80 9.14 20.21 -4.37
C GLY A 80 9.43 19.44 -5.66
N ASN A 81 9.82 20.12 -6.76
CA ASN A 81 10.31 19.45 -7.96
C ASN A 81 11.79 19.08 -7.82
N PHE A 82 12.19 18.03 -8.53
CA PHE A 82 13.55 17.49 -8.59
C PHE A 82 14.12 17.68 -9.98
N VAL A 83 15.45 17.73 -10.05
CA VAL A 83 16.22 17.79 -11.29
C VAL A 83 16.60 16.37 -11.69
N TYR A 84 16.16 15.95 -12.88
CA TYR A 84 16.45 14.67 -13.51
C TYR A 84 17.52 14.88 -14.59
N MET A 85 18.65 14.20 -14.49
CA MET A 85 19.75 14.33 -15.46
C MET A 85 20.29 12.98 -15.90
N TRP A 86 20.24 12.72 -17.20
CA TRP A 86 20.95 11.61 -17.82
C TRP A 86 22.38 12.01 -18.12
N ILE A 87 23.33 11.31 -17.49
CA ILE A 87 24.75 11.51 -17.70
C ILE A 87 25.42 10.15 -17.98
N ASN A 88 26.29 10.10 -18.98
CA ASN A 88 27.19 9.00 -19.24
C ASN A 88 28.60 9.38 -18.83
N ILE A 89 29.32 8.47 -18.17
CA ILE A 89 30.74 8.62 -17.89
C ILE A 89 31.48 7.37 -18.34
N SER A 90 32.38 7.50 -19.31
CA SER A 90 33.26 6.40 -19.75
C SER A 90 34.60 6.37 -19.00
N ALA A 91 35.02 7.50 -18.43
CA ALA A 91 36.33 7.67 -17.79
C ALA A 91 36.30 7.58 -16.26
N LYS A 92 35.38 6.81 -15.65
CA LYS A 92 35.32 6.66 -14.18
C LYS A 92 36.67 6.26 -13.60
N GLY A 93 37.41 5.38 -14.27
CA GLY A 93 38.74 4.94 -13.83
C GLY A 93 39.79 6.06 -13.71
N ALA A 94 39.55 7.22 -14.32
CA ALA A 94 40.41 8.40 -14.22
C ALA A 94 40.07 9.31 -13.02
N PHE A 95 38.96 9.07 -12.32
CA PHE A 95 38.56 9.85 -11.14
C PHE A 95 39.66 9.86 -10.07
N THR A 96 39.67 10.91 -9.25
CA THR A 96 40.47 10.91 -8.03
C THR A 96 39.87 10.00 -6.96
N THR A 97 40.62 9.69 -5.91
CA THR A 97 40.08 8.99 -4.73
C THR A 97 39.22 9.90 -3.84
N ALA A 98 39.29 11.22 -4.05
CA ALA A 98 38.46 12.23 -3.40
C ALA A 98 37.19 12.51 -4.22
N ASP A 99 36.47 13.59 -3.87
CA ASP A 99 35.19 13.93 -4.48
C ASP A 99 35.33 14.29 -5.96
N SER A 100 35.09 13.28 -6.81
CA SER A 100 35.45 13.32 -8.22
C SER A 100 34.30 13.59 -9.15
N PHE A 101 33.08 13.15 -8.85
CA PHE A 101 31.93 13.44 -9.68
C PHE A 101 30.79 13.94 -8.81
N CYS A 102 30.36 15.16 -9.10
CA CYS A 102 29.26 15.81 -8.40
C CYS A 102 28.22 16.30 -9.40
N ILE A 103 26.95 16.18 -9.06
CA ILE A 103 25.95 17.05 -9.66
C ILE A 103 26.12 18.45 -9.06
N ARG A 104 26.20 19.47 -9.92
CA ARG A 104 26.32 20.87 -9.50
C ARG A 104 25.11 21.67 -9.98
N LEU A 105 24.48 22.36 -9.03
CA LEU A 105 23.40 23.31 -9.29
C LEU A 105 23.83 24.72 -8.85
N GLY A 106 23.60 25.72 -9.70
CA GLY A 106 24.12 27.08 -9.48
C GLY A 106 23.14 28.19 -9.82
N THR A 107 23.23 29.29 -9.06
CA THR A 107 22.71 30.62 -9.49
C THR A 107 23.74 31.35 -10.33
N SER A 108 25.02 30.98 -10.20
CA SER A 108 26.10 31.38 -11.10
C SER A 108 27.01 30.20 -11.38
N ASN A 109 27.76 30.26 -12.48
CA ASN A 109 28.67 29.18 -12.88
C ASN A 109 29.89 28.98 -11.94
N SER A 110 30.19 29.93 -11.05
CA SER A 110 31.42 29.91 -10.24
C SER A 110 31.33 30.50 -8.83
N ALA A 111 30.36 31.38 -8.55
CA ALA A 111 30.28 32.07 -7.25
C ALA A 111 29.27 31.46 -6.27
N ASN A 112 28.11 31.02 -6.76
CA ASN A 112 26.97 30.59 -5.93
C ASN A 112 26.44 29.25 -6.45
N TYR A 113 26.91 28.16 -5.87
CA TYR A 113 26.52 26.81 -6.28
C TYR A 113 26.57 25.80 -5.12
N ASN A 114 25.86 24.69 -5.33
CA ASN A 114 25.87 23.51 -4.49
C ASN A 114 26.34 22.30 -5.29
N ASP A 115 27.22 21.50 -4.69
CA ASP A 115 27.68 20.21 -5.20
C ASP A 115 27.08 19.08 -4.38
N TYR A 116 26.59 18.08 -5.10
CA TYR A 116 26.07 16.82 -4.57
C TYR A 116 26.97 15.70 -5.08
N PHE A 117 27.86 15.22 -4.23
CA PHE A 117 28.85 14.21 -4.59
C PHE A 117 28.19 12.85 -4.84
N ILE A 118 28.50 12.26 -6.00
CA ILE A 118 27.87 11.04 -6.50
C ILE A 118 28.85 9.89 -6.63
N ALA A 119 30.09 10.14 -7.06
CA ALA A 119 31.05 9.08 -7.33
C ALA A 119 32.52 9.54 -7.23
N ASN A 120 33.40 8.69 -6.72
CA ASN A 120 34.85 8.76 -6.83
C ASN A 120 35.41 7.47 -7.46
N LYS A 121 36.74 7.38 -7.53
CA LYS A 121 37.45 6.22 -8.08
C LYS A 121 37.17 4.93 -7.33
N ASP A 122 37.15 5.00 -6.01
CA ASP A 122 37.11 3.85 -5.09
C ASP A 122 35.69 3.54 -4.58
N ASP A 123 34.68 4.26 -5.06
CA ASP A 123 33.35 4.24 -4.45
C ASP A 123 32.68 2.87 -4.53
N SER A 124 32.13 2.49 -3.39
CA SER A 124 31.35 1.28 -3.15
C SER A 124 29.90 1.36 -3.65
N ASN A 125 29.49 2.49 -4.25
CA ASN A 125 28.13 2.69 -4.77
C ASN A 125 27.79 1.79 -5.98
N GLY A 126 28.75 0.96 -6.42
CA GLY A 126 28.55 -0.07 -7.44
C GLY A 126 28.38 0.46 -8.86
N TRP A 127 28.48 1.77 -9.11
CA TRP A 127 28.34 2.34 -10.45
C TRP A 127 29.70 2.33 -11.17
N PRO A 128 29.89 1.56 -12.26
CA PRO A 128 31.18 1.48 -12.96
C PRO A 128 31.38 2.60 -14.00
N GLY A 129 30.36 3.42 -14.26
CA GLY A 129 30.27 4.34 -15.40
C GLY A 129 29.08 4.00 -16.31
N GLY A 130 29.02 4.62 -17.49
CA GLY A 130 27.91 4.48 -18.45
C GLY A 130 26.71 5.38 -18.16
N TRP A 131 25.62 5.24 -18.92
CA TRP A 131 24.41 6.03 -18.74
C TRP A 131 23.75 5.76 -17.39
N LYS A 132 23.50 6.81 -16.62
CA LYS A 132 22.71 6.77 -15.39
C LYS A 132 21.88 8.04 -15.26
N LEU A 133 20.67 7.86 -14.74
CA LEU A 133 19.83 8.98 -14.32
C LEU A 133 20.21 9.38 -12.89
N PHE A 134 20.45 10.66 -12.69
CA PHE A 134 20.60 11.30 -11.38
C PHE A 134 19.37 12.15 -11.09
N VAL A 135 18.85 12.05 -9.87
CA VAL A 135 17.68 12.83 -9.42
C VAL A 135 18.09 13.62 -8.19
N ILE A 136 18.09 14.95 -8.27
CA ILE A 136 18.51 15.81 -7.16
C ILE A 136 17.38 16.77 -6.79
N ASP A 137 17.01 16.82 -5.52
CA ASP A 137 16.23 17.91 -4.94
C ASP A 137 17.18 19.07 -4.59
N PRO A 138 17.03 20.25 -5.22
CA PRO A 138 17.87 21.41 -4.96
C PRO A 138 17.84 21.90 -3.51
N THR A 139 16.79 21.57 -2.75
CA THR A 139 16.63 21.96 -1.34
C THR A 139 17.48 21.12 -0.38
N LYS A 140 18.03 19.99 -0.84
CA LYS A 140 18.88 19.13 -0.02
C LYS A 140 20.18 19.82 0.37
N THR A 141 20.67 19.49 1.57
CA THR A 141 21.96 19.94 2.07
C THR A 141 23.09 19.49 1.15
N ARG A 142 23.80 20.43 0.53
CA ARG A 142 24.94 20.13 -0.35
C ARG A 142 26.05 19.33 0.34
N THR A 143 26.82 18.56 -0.41
CA THR A 143 28.10 18.00 0.05
C THR A 143 29.12 19.10 0.25
N SER A 144 29.27 19.95 -0.76
CA SER A 144 30.20 21.08 -0.81
C SER A 144 29.62 22.18 -1.72
N GLY A 145 30.29 23.32 -1.84
CA GLY A 145 29.84 24.40 -2.72
C GLY A 145 30.54 25.72 -2.45
N ASN A 146 30.24 26.72 -3.26
CA ASN A 146 30.72 28.10 -3.07
C ASN A 146 29.52 29.04 -2.90
N GLY A 147 29.67 30.04 -2.03
CA GLY A 147 28.60 30.99 -1.72
C GLY A 147 27.30 30.30 -1.28
N THR A 148 26.16 30.91 -1.62
CA THR A 148 24.81 30.43 -1.31
C THR A 148 23.99 30.29 -2.58
N LEU A 149 23.52 29.08 -2.88
CA LEU A 149 22.58 28.84 -3.97
C LEU A 149 21.24 29.54 -3.67
N ASN A 150 20.78 30.40 -4.59
CA ASN A 150 19.44 30.98 -4.51
C ASN A 150 18.43 30.04 -5.19
N LEU A 151 17.62 29.36 -4.39
CA LEU A 151 16.61 28.42 -4.87
C LEU A 151 15.50 29.09 -5.71
N ALA A 152 15.30 30.40 -5.59
CA ALA A 152 14.35 31.14 -6.40
C ALA A 152 14.86 31.45 -7.83
N SER A 153 16.13 31.18 -8.12
CA SER A 153 16.75 31.52 -9.40
C SER A 153 17.89 30.55 -9.75
N VAL A 154 17.63 29.25 -9.77
CA VAL A 154 18.60 28.26 -10.21
C VAL A 154 18.72 28.29 -11.73
N GLN A 155 19.92 28.57 -12.24
CA GLN A 155 20.17 28.85 -13.66
C GLN A 155 21.10 27.81 -14.30
N TYR A 156 22.08 27.34 -13.54
CA TYR A 156 23.13 26.46 -14.01
C TYR A 156 22.90 25.02 -13.55
N PHE A 157 22.83 24.09 -14.49
CA PHE A 157 22.59 22.66 -14.25
C PHE A 157 23.71 21.86 -14.89
N GLY A 158 24.45 21.05 -14.13
CA GLY A 158 25.54 20.29 -14.73
C GLY A 158 26.26 19.36 -13.77
N ASN A 159 27.50 19.03 -14.11
CA ASN A 159 28.36 18.27 -13.23
C ASN A 159 29.77 18.81 -13.15
N TYR A 160 30.32 18.69 -11.95
CA TYR A 160 31.73 18.89 -11.68
C TYR A 160 32.45 17.54 -11.74
N ILE A 161 33.63 17.54 -12.34
CA ILE A 161 34.55 16.40 -12.34
C ILE A 161 35.92 16.77 -11.78
N ALA A 162 36.57 15.82 -11.09
CA ALA A 162 37.99 15.82 -10.78
C ALA A 162 38.62 14.45 -11.12
N THR A 163 39.78 14.47 -11.77
CA THR A 163 40.51 13.28 -12.25
C THR A 163 41.99 13.31 -11.87
N ASP A 164 42.61 12.14 -11.74
CA ASP A 164 44.06 12.02 -11.48
C ASP A 164 44.89 12.41 -12.72
N VAL A 165 44.29 12.24 -13.91
CA VAL A 165 44.90 12.45 -15.23
C VAL A 165 43.99 13.30 -16.12
N SER A 166 44.57 14.03 -17.08
CA SER A 166 43.78 14.75 -18.08
C SER A 166 43.01 13.76 -18.95
N VAL A 167 41.74 14.04 -19.20
CA VAL A 167 40.87 13.23 -20.04
C VAL A 167 40.64 14.01 -21.34
N ARG A 168 41.41 13.67 -22.38
CA ARG A 168 41.56 14.45 -23.63
C ARG A 168 40.70 13.93 -24.80
N ALA A 169 39.67 13.18 -24.47
CA ALA A 169 38.62 12.76 -25.39
C ALA A 169 37.28 12.94 -24.67
N ASP A 170 36.20 13.06 -25.43
CA ASP A 170 34.86 13.09 -24.85
C ASP A 170 34.69 11.89 -23.93
N SER A 171 34.34 12.17 -22.68
CA SER A 171 34.27 11.16 -21.62
C SER A 171 33.14 11.36 -20.64
N ILE A 172 32.43 12.49 -20.77
CA ILE A 172 31.17 12.76 -20.12
C ILE A 172 30.19 13.20 -21.20
N TRP A 173 28.98 12.63 -21.15
CA TRP A 173 27.90 13.03 -22.05
C TRP A 173 26.62 13.32 -21.28
N TRP A 174 25.86 14.31 -21.74
CA TRP A 174 24.53 14.63 -21.25
C TRP A 174 23.51 14.32 -22.32
N SER A 175 22.36 13.78 -21.92
CA SER A 175 21.32 13.47 -22.88
C SER A 175 20.01 14.21 -22.68
N GLN A 176 19.57 14.45 -21.45
CA GLN A 176 18.35 15.22 -21.20
C GLN A 176 18.37 15.71 -19.76
N ILE A 177 17.88 16.93 -19.55
CA ILE A 177 17.64 17.52 -18.23
C ILE A 177 16.16 17.85 -18.12
N ALA A 178 15.52 17.39 -17.06
CA ALA A 178 14.11 17.70 -16.76
C ALA A 178 13.92 18.11 -15.30
N VAL A 179 12.83 18.84 -15.05
CA VAL A 179 12.42 19.30 -13.72
C VAL A 179 10.98 18.86 -13.46
N ALA A 180 10.78 17.96 -12.49
CA ALA A 180 9.46 17.42 -12.18
C ALA A 180 9.37 16.88 -10.75
N LYS A 181 8.16 16.61 -10.26
CA LYS A 181 7.92 15.79 -9.05
C LYS A 181 7.77 14.31 -9.38
N GLY A 182 7.48 14.00 -10.64
CA GLY A 182 7.21 12.68 -11.14
C GLY A 182 6.33 12.72 -12.39
N LEU A 183 5.38 11.80 -12.54
CA LEU A 183 4.54 11.67 -13.74
C LEU A 183 3.05 11.70 -13.44
N ARG A 184 2.30 12.37 -14.31
CA ARG A 184 0.85 12.29 -14.39
C ARG A 184 0.43 11.46 -15.60
N ILE A 185 -0.50 10.54 -15.38
CA ILE A 185 -0.97 9.55 -16.35
C ILE A 185 -2.49 9.68 -16.48
N LEU A 186 -2.96 9.99 -17.69
CA LEU A 186 -4.36 10.13 -18.06
C LEU A 186 -4.71 9.23 -19.24
N GLY A 187 -6.00 9.04 -19.51
CA GLY A 187 -6.48 8.30 -20.67
C GLY A 187 -6.66 6.81 -20.40
N THR A 188 -6.60 5.96 -21.44
CA THR A 188 -6.91 4.53 -21.33
C THR A 188 -5.71 3.65 -21.65
N SER A 189 -5.42 2.66 -20.81
CA SER A 189 -4.46 1.59 -21.09
C SER A 189 -4.92 0.24 -20.56
N THR A 190 -4.63 -0.80 -21.32
CA THR A 190 -4.84 -2.21 -20.96
C THR A 190 -3.55 -2.91 -20.49
N THR A 191 -2.41 -2.23 -20.59
CA THR A 191 -1.06 -2.75 -20.29
C THR A 191 -0.34 -1.91 -19.22
N GLY A 192 -0.91 -0.76 -18.86
CA GLY A 192 -0.66 0.03 -17.67
C GLY A 192 0.79 0.46 -17.53
N TRP A 193 1.48 -0.07 -16.52
CA TRP A 193 2.87 0.32 -16.25
C TRP A 193 3.81 0.03 -17.42
N ALA A 194 3.53 -0.98 -18.23
CA ALA A 194 4.35 -1.27 -19.41
C ALA A 194 4.28 -0.14 -20.45
N ASP A 195 3.10 0.43 -20.69
CA ASP A 195 2.95 1.58 -21.58
C ASP A 195 3.64 2.82 -21.01
N ALA A 196 3.52 3.03 -19.68
CA ALA A 196 4.13 4.16 -19.02
C ALA A 196 5.67 4.11 -19.05
N VAL A 197 6.23 2.92 -18.83
CA VAL A 197 7.67 2.68 -18.98
C VAL A 197 8.10 2.86 -20.42
N ALA A 198 7.42 2.22 -21.38
CA ALA A 198 7.74 2.33 -22.80
C ALA A 198 7.70 3.79 -23.29
N TYR A 199 6.79 4.60 -22.75
CA TYR A 199 6.74 6.03 -23.05
C TYR A 199 7.94 6.81 -22.49
N CYS A 200 8.39 6.48 -21.27
CA CYS A 200 9.53 7.14 -20.62
C CYS A 200 10.88 6.72 -21.21
N THR A 201 10.95 5.53 -21.83
CA THR A 201 12.14 4.95 -22.46
C THR A 201 12.06 4.89 -23.99
N ASP A 202 11.15 5.65 -24.60
CA ASP A 202 11.10 5.90 -26.05
C ASP A 202 12.23 6.83 -26.46
N TYR A 203 13.47 6.36 -26.29
CA TYR A 203 14.72 7.09 -26.47
C TYR A 203 14.83 7.90 -27.76
N PRO A 204 14.33 7.44 -28.93
CA PRO A 204 14.27 8.29 -30.12
C PRO A 204 13.50 9.60 -29.95
N ASN A 205 12.52 9.65 -29.04
CA ASN A 205 11.64 10.80 -28.85
C ASN A 205 11.65 11.38 -27.43
N ARG A 206 12.12 10.64 -26.41
CA ARG A 206 12.02 10.97 -24.97
C ARG A 206 13.07 10.19 -24.15
N ALA A 207 13.67 10.82 -23.14
CA ALA A 207 14.50 10.13 -22.15
C ALA A 207 14.11 10.56 -20.73
N TRP A 208 12.84 10.35 -20.37
CA TRP A 208 12.27 11.04 -19.20
C TRP A 208 12.79 10.54 -17.86
N GLY A 209 13.17 9.26 -17.81
CA GLY A 209 13.87 8.65 -16.69
C GLY A 209 13.06 8.44 -15.40
N VAL A 210 11.90 9.08 -15.21
CA VAL A 210 11.06 8.90 -14.00
C VAL A 210 10.62 7.44 -13.83
N LEU A 211 10.27 6.77 -14.94
CA LEU A 211 10.04 5.33 -15.01
C LEU A 211 11.07 4.69 -15.93
N GLN A 212 11.66 3.57 -15.49
CA GLN A 212 12.68 2.83 -16.24
C GLN A 212 12.48 1.33 -16.05
N GLU A 213 12.85 0.53 -17.05
CA GLU A 213 12.96 -0.92 -16.90
C GLU A 213 14.43 -1.35 -16.83
N ARG A 214 14.75 -2.17 -15.83
CA ARG A 214 16.04 -2.87 -15.73
C ARG A 214 15.77 -4.30 -15.31
N GLU A 215 16.19 -5.26 -16.12
CA GLU A 215 16.06 -6.70 -15.84
C GLU A 215 14.62 -7.14 -15.50
N GLY A 216 13.62 -6.51 -16.14
CA GLY A 216 12.19 -6.79 -15.91
C GLY A 216 11.57 -6.09 -14.69
N ILE A 217 12.34 -5.26 -13.98
CA ILE A 217 11.87 -4.44 -12.84
C ILE A 217 11.66 -3.00 -13.30
N TYR A 218 10.50 -2.44 -12.95
CA TYR A 218 10.14 -1.06 -13.22
C TYR A 218 10.54 -0.17 -12.05
N TYR A 219 11.54 0.68 -12.26
CA TYR A 219 12.04 1.60 -11.26
C TYR A 219 11.33 2.95 -11.35
N VAL A 220 10.85 3.44 -10.21
CA VAL A 220 10.16 4.72 -10.07
C VAL A 220 11.04 5.73 -9.34
N TYR A 221 11.22 6.92 -9.91
CA TYR A 221 11.95 8.01 -9.28
C TYR A 221 11.06 9.25 -9.13
N GLY A 222 10.42 9.40 -7.97
CA GLY A 222 9.43 10.46 -7.70
C GLY A 222 8.00 9.93 -7.61
N GLY A 223 7.02 10.84 -7.74
CA GLY A 223 5.60 10.51 -7.63
C GLY A 223 4.97 9.98 -8.91
N LEU A 224 3.92 9.19 -8.77
CA LEU A 224 3.05 8.74 -9.86
C LEU A 224 1.61 9.15 -9.55
N TRP A 225 0.98 9.86 -10.48
CA TRP A 225 -0.41 10.27 -10.40
C TRP A 225 -1.20 9.61 -11.54
N VAL A 226 -2.13 8.72 -11.21
CA VAL A 226 -3.07 8.13 -12.16
C VAL A 226 -4.39 8.89 -12.03
N GLY A 227 -4.80 9.54 -13.12
CA GLY A 227 -5.92 10.49 -13.11
C GLY A 227 -5.50 11.92 -12.77
N SER A 228 -6.48 12.79 -12.51
CA SER A 228 -6.24 14.20 -12.15
C SER A 228 -7.45 14.82 -11.45
N SER A 229 -7.18 15.59 -10.40
CA SER A 229 -8.13 16.50 -9.74
C SER A 229 -8.56 17.71 -10.57
N THR A 230 -8.02 17.85 -11.78
CA THR A 230 -8.45 18.84 -12.78
C THR A 230 -8.69 18.18 -14.14
N ALA A 231 -8.96 16.87 -14.16
CA ALA A 231 -9.17 16.12 -15.40
C ALA A 231 -10.29 16.71 -16.25
N SER A 232 -10.12 16.62 -17.57
CA SER A 232 -11.14 16.90 -18.58
C SER A 232 -11.58 15.64 -19.33
N MET A 233 -11.16 14.46 -18.85
CA MET A 233 -11.50 13.16 -19.41
C MET A 233 -11.33 12.05 -18.37
N ALA A 234 -12.08 10.97 -18.54
CA ALA A 234 -11.95 9.77 -17.72
C ALA A 234 -10.59 9.07 -17.95
N THR A 235 -10.08 8.44 -16.89
CA THR A 235 -8.86 7.63 -16.91
C THR A 235 -9.19 6.18 -16.60
N SER A 236 -8.64 5.25 -17.37
CA SER A 236 -8.74 3.81 -17.11
C SER A 236 -7.37 3.18 -17.29
N PHE A 237 -6.78 2.72 -16.21
CA PHE A 237 -5.42 2.20 -16.16
C PHE A 237 -5.45 0.77 -15.66
N VAL A 238 -5.15 -0.19 -16.53
CA VAL A 238 -5.17 -1.62 -16.20
C VAL A 238 -3.77 -2.20 -16.34
N THR A 239 -3.30 -2.91 -15.32
CA THR A 239 -1.99 -3.55 -15.27
C THR A 239 -2.08 -4.92 -14.60
N ALA A 240 -1.05 -5.75 -14.76
CA ALA A 240 -0.94 -7.04 -14.07
C ALA A 240 0.51 -7.55 -14.09
N GLY A 241 0.91 -8.25 -13.03
CA GLY A 241 2.11 -9.08 -13.00
C GLY A 241 3.43 -8.34 -13.20
N ARG A 242 3.51 -7.07 -12.81
CA ARG A 242 4.75 -6.28 -12.90
C ARG A 242 5.48 -6.24 -11.57
N VAL A 243 6.77 -5.95 -11.58
CA VAL A 243 7.52 -5.60 -10.37
C VAL A 243 7.84 -4.12 -10.47
N ILE A 244 7.24 -3.32 -9.60
CA ILE A 244 7.44 -1.88 -9.49
C ILE A 244 8.23 -1.63 -8.22
N GLN A 245 9.46 -1.13 -8.37
CA GLN A 245 10.33 -0.80 -7.26
C GLN A 245 10.54 0.71 -7.22
N PHE A 246 10.25 1.34 -6.10
CA PHE A 246 10.65 2.73 -5.89
C PHE A 246 12.17 2.76 -5.79
N GLY A 247 12.80 3.52 -6.68
CA GLY A 247 14.24 3.63 -6.78
C GLY A 247 14.80 4.49 -5.66
N THR A 248 16.09 4.31 -5.42
CA THR A 248 16.91 5.19 -4.58
C THR A 248 17.80 6.02 -5.50
N SER A 249 17.85 7.33 -5.29
CA SER A 249 18.90 8.20 -5.81
C SER A 249 19.61 8.79 -4.60
N GLU A 250 20.93 8.76 -4.60
CA GLU A 250 21.75 9.07 -3.43
C GLU A 250 22.93 9.95 -3.79
N TYR A 251 23.37 10.71 -2.81
CA TYR A 251 24.62 11.47 -2.83
C TYR A 251 25.27 11.35 -1.46
N ARG A 252 26.59 11.57 -1.38
CA ARG A 252 27.28 11.59 -0.10
C ARG A 252 27.12 12.96 0.54
N ASN A 253 26.65 13.02 1.76
CA ASN A 253 26.56 14.27 2.50
C ASN A 253 27.97 14.74 2.96
N ALA A 254 28.03 15.89 3.63
CA ALA A 254 29.27 16.44 4.17
C ALA A 254 29.92 15.57 5.28
N THR A 255 29.16 14.65 5.90
CA THR A 255 29.63 13.73 6.96
C THR A 255 30.06 12.35 6.44
N THR A 256 30.21 12.20 5.12
CA THR A 256 30.60 10.96 4.41
C THR A 256 29.53 9.86 4.31
N ASP A 257 28.30 10.12 4.76
CA ASP A 257 27.20 9.17 4.66
C ASP A 257 26.49 9.29 3.32
N TRP A 258 26.09 8.15 2.74
CA TRP A 258 25.16 8.12 1.60
C TRP A 258 23.74 8.41 2.10
N VAL A 259 23.11 9.41 1.50
CA VAL A 259 21.75 9.85 1.85
C VAL A 259 20.92 10.03 0.59
N THR A 260 19.60 9.96 0.72
CA THR A 260 18.68 10.17 -0.40
C THR A 260 18.78 11.59 -0.96
N SER A 261 18.91 11.69 -2.28
CA SER A 261 19.07 12.94 -3.00
C SER A 261 17.77 13.71 -3.25
N TYR A 262 16.63 13.13 -2.87
CA TYR A 262 15.32 13.81 -2.79
C TYR A 262 14.61 13.43 -1.48
N PRO A 263 13.55 14.16 -1.06
CA PRO A 263 12.90 13.93 0.23
C PRO A 263 12.47 12.48 0.36
N ASN A 264 12.60 11.89 1.55
CA ASN A 264 12.17 10.51 1.77
C ASN A 264 10.67 10.31 1.48
N THR A 265 9.87 11.37 1.47
CA THR A 265 8.43 11.37 1.13
C THR A 265 8.13 11.65 -0.34
N ALA A 266 9.13 11.83 -1.20
CA ALA A 266 8.94 12.19 -2.61
C ALA A 266 8.25 11.10 -3.43
N ASN A 267 8.56 9.84 -3.12
CA ASN A 267 7.98 8.69 -3.79
C ASN A 267 6.55 8.49 -3.31
N THR A 268 5.60 8.57 -4.24
CA THR A 268 4.17 8.39 -3.97
C THR A 268 3.47 7.71 -5.13
N LEU A 269 2.36 7.03 -4.84
CA LEU A 269 1.38 6.62 -5.83
C LEU A 269 0.02 7.19 -5.44
N VAL A 270 -0.52 8.06 -6.30
CA VAL A 270 -1.80 8.71 -6.09
C VAL A 270 -2.74 8.31 -7.23
N VAL A 271 -3.88 7.77 -6.85
CA VAL A 271 -5.06 7.71 -7.72
C VAL A 271 -5.93 8.90 -7.34
N GLU A 272 -6.35 9.67 -8.33
CA GLU A 272 -7.23 10.80 -8.12
C GLU A 272 -8.12 11.04 -9.32
N ASP A 273 -9.17 11.83 -9.16
CA ASP A 273 -10.13 12.11 -10.21
C ASP A 273 -10.67 13.53 -10.06
N GLN A 274 -11.51 13.92 -11.02
CA GLN A 274 -12.29 15.14 -10.96
C GLN A 274 -13.76 14.78 -11.06
N ASN A 275 -14.64 15.50 -10.35
CA ASN A 275 -16.07 15.27 -10.41
C ASN A 275 -16.58 15.31 -11.87
N GLY A 276 -17.24 14.24 -12.33
CA GLY A 276 -17.69 14.06 -13.71
C GLY A 276 -16.71 13.32 -14.62
N TYR A 277 -15.50 13.00 -14.16
CA TYR A 277 -14.47 12.27 -14.89
C TYR A 277 -13.86 11.18 -14.04
N SER A 278 -14.35 9.95 -14.22
CA SER A 278 -13.92 8.82 -13.40
C SER A 278 -12.47 8.40 -13.64
N THR A 279 -11.79 7.98 -12.58
CA THR A 279 -10.51 7.25 -12.64
C THR A 279 -10.71 5.80 -12.20
N ILE A 280 -10.43 4.86 -13.10
CA ILE A 280 -10.46 3.42 -12.84
C ILE A 280 -9.03 2.90 -12.86
N PHE A 281 -8.52 2.46 -11.72
CA PHE A 281 -7.21 1.79 -11.64
C PHE A 281 -7.42 0.32 -11.28
N THR A 282 -6.94 -0.60 -12.11
CA THR A 282 -7.03 -2.05 -11.87
C THR A 282 -5.66 -2.70 -11.99
N ASP A 283 -5.23 -3.42 -10.96
CA ASP A 283 -4.05 -4.27 -10.97
C ASP A 283 -4.44 -5.73 -10.71
N GLY A 284 -3.99 -6.63 -11.58
CA GLY A 284 -4.27 -8.06 -11.52
C GLY A 284 -5.66 -8.44 -12.05
N VAL A 285 -6.06 -9.67 -11.73
CA VAL A 285 -7.27 -10.31 -12.28
C VAL A 285 -8.10 -10.92 -11.15
N ILE A 286 -9.39 -10.61 -11.13
CA ILE A 286 -10.35 -11.22 -10.21
C ILE A 286 -10.56 -12.71 -10.55
N VAL A 287 -10.68 -13.55 -9.52
CA VAL A 287 -11.01 -14.96 -9.63
C VAL A 287 -12.24 -15.22 -8.76
N GLY A 288 -13.34 -15.65 -9.39
CA GLY A 288 -14.61 -15.79 -8.68
C GLY A 288 -15.17 -14.43 -8.25
N SER A 289 -15.67 -14.34 -7.02
CA SER A 289 -16.32 -13.15 -6.46
C SER A 289 -15.46 -12.32 -5.51
N ASP A 290 -14.43 -12.93 -4.93
CA ASP A 290 -13.73 -12.40 -3.75
C ASP A 290 -12.23 -12.75 -3.71
N ALA A 291 -11.67 -13.38 -4.75
CA ALA A 291 -10.25 -13.70 -4.84
C ALA A 291 -9.57 -12.95 -6.01
N GLY A 292 -8.24 -12.85 -5.95
CA GLY A 292 -7.42 -12.18 -6.94
C GLY A 292 -6.16 -12.96 -7.30
N ARG A 293 -5.63 -12.73 -8.50
CA ARG A 293 -4.34 -13.27 -8.94
C ARG A 293 -3.64 -12.32 -9.91
N SER A 294 -2.34 -12.56 -10.12
CA SER A 294 -1.54 -11.86 -11.12
C SER A 294 -1.45 -10.34 -10.90
N GLY A 295 -1.65 -9.87 -9.67
CA GLY A 295 -1.35 -8.49 -9.31
C GLY A 295 0.14 -8.21 -9.37
N SER A 296 0.48 -6.93 -9.40
CA SER A 296 1.86 -6.48 -9.43
C SER A 296 2.48 -6.50 -8.03
N GLN A 297 3.79 -6.36 -7.96
CA GLN A 297 4.52 -6.15 -6.70
C GLN A 297 4.97 -4.70 -6.64
N PHE A 298 4.55 -3.96 -5.62
CA PHE A 298 5.04 -2.63 -5.29
C PHE A 298 6.03 -2.74 -4.14
N ILE A 299 7.29 -2.44 -4.41
CA ILE A 299 8.41 -2.63 -3.48
C ILE A 299 8.96 -1.25 -3.09
N GLY A 300 9.02 -1.01 -1.79
CA GLY A 300 9.56 0.20 -1.23
C GLY A 300 11.08 0.29 -1.28
N ASP A 301 11.58 1.52 -1.26
CA ASP A 301 12.98 1.83 -1.04
C ASP A 301 13.25 1.89 0.47
N PRO A 302 14.27 1.18 1.00
CA PRO A 302 14.58 1.20 2.43
C PRO A 302 14.82 2.60 2.99
N ASN A 303 15.29 3.54 2.16
CA ASN A 303 15.64 4.91 2.52
C ASN A 303 14.53 5.93 2.27
N SER A 304 13.36 5.49 1.80
CA SER A 304 12.19 6.33 1.53
C SER A 304 10.95 5.91 2.33
N THR A 305 10.09 6.88 2.62
CA THR A 305 8.78 6.72 3.22
C THR A 305 7.72 6.91 2.13
N ILE A 306 7.47 5.84 1.37
CA ILE A 306 6.52 5.86 0.25
C ILE A 306 5.11 5.86 0.78
N SER A 307 4.30 6.82 0.32
CA SER A 307 2.87 6.86 0.63
C SER A 307 2.06 6.47 -0.60
N MET A 308 0.90 5.85 -0.36
CA MET A 308 -0.02 5.45 -1.42
C MET A 308 -1.41 5.93 -1.09
N THR A 309 -1.95 6.80 -1.95
CA THR A 309 -3.35 7.22 -1.90
C THR A 309 -4.07 6.49 -3.02
N LEU A 310 -4.63 5.32 -2.70
CA LEU A 310 -5.41 4.50 -3.62
C LEU A 310 -6.89 4.88 -3.56
N TYR A 311 -7.14 6.15 -3.29
CA TYR A 311 -8.46 6.75 -3.18
C TYR A 311 -8.98 7.04 -4.58
N SER A 312 -10.20 6.63 -4.87
CA SER A 312 -10.76 6.85 -6.19
C SER A 312 -11.31 8.25 -6.40
N GLY A 313 -11.28 9.15 -5.41
CA GLY A 313 -11.62 10.56 -5.61
C GLY A 313 -13.08 10.92 -5.35
N ASN A 314 -13.51 12.02 -5.94
CA ASN A 314 -14.81 12.69 -5.79
C ASN A 314 -15.91 12.11 -6.69
N ASP A 315 -15.58 11.44 -7.80
CA ASP A 315 -16.58 10.80 -8.68
C ASP A 315 -16.97 9.41 -8.15
N ALA A 316 -18.27 9.18 -8.01
CA ALA A 316 -18.79 7.93 -7.47
C ALA A 316 -18.46 6.70 -8.34
N SER A 317 -18.14 6.90 -9.62
CA SER A 317 -17.80 5.85 -10.58
C SER A 317 -16.31 5.49 -10.56
N SER A 318 -15.48 6.33 -9.94
CA SER A 318 -14.06 6.04 -9.82
C SER A 318 -13.83 4.90 -8.85
N VAL A 319 -12.94 3.98 -9.22
CA VAL A 319 -12.63 2.79 -8.42
C VAL A 319 -11.18 2.36 -8.58
N THR A 320 -10.59 1.90 -7.48
CA THR A 320 -9.32 1.20 -7.42
C THR A 320 -9.56 -0.27 -7.11
N LYS A 321 -9.00 -1.15 -7.93
CA LYS A 321 -9.15 -2.59 -7.86
C LYS A 321 -7.79 -3.26 -7.86
N MET A 322 -7.46 -3.98 -6.81
CA MET A 322 -6.20 -4.69 -6.64
C MET A 322 -6.51 -6.16 -6.40
N TYR A 323 -5.88 -7.04 -7.18
CA TYR A 323 -6.17 -8.47 -7.18
C TYR A 323 -4.87 -9.28 -7.16
N GLY A 324 -4.54 -9.89 -6.03
CA GLY A 324 -3.30 -10.65 -5.90
C GLY A 324 -2.05 -9.77 -5.95
N THR A 325 -2.17 -8.52 -5.49
CA THR A 325 -1.13 -7.50 -5.50
C THR A 325 -0.31 -7.56 -4.23
N THR A 326 1.01 -7.42 -4.33
CA THR A 326 1.89 -7.37 -3.16
C THR A 326 2.40 -5.96 -2.93
N PHE A 327 2.17 -5.41 -1.75
CA PHE A 327 2.80 -4.19 -1.24
C PHE A 327 3.86 -4.60 -0.24
N LYS A 328 5.11 -4.26 -0.51
CA LYS A 328 6.26 -4.62 0.31
C LYS A 328 7.04 -3.39 0.73
N ASP A 329 7.29 -3.24 2.03
CA ASP A 329 8.12 -2.19 2.62
C ASP A 329 7.66 -0.76 2.26
N ILE A 330 6.33 -0.58 2.08
CA ILE A 330 5.71 0.73 1.87
C ILE A 330 5.51 1.39 3.24
N LYS A 331 6.55 2.06 3.74
CA LYS A 331 6.61 2.57 5.13
C LYS A 331 5.77 3.83 5.41
N GLY A 332 5.33 4.53 4.38
CA GLY A 332 4.44 5.69 4.53
C GLY A 332 2.99 5.28 4.74
N THR A 333 2.08 6.24 4.60
CA THR A 333 0.66 5.98 4.77
C THR A 333 0.07 5.33 3.53
N ILE A 334 -0.71 4.27 3.71
CA ILE A 334 -1.53 3.65 2.67
C ILE A 334 -2.99 3.98 2.94
N ILE A 335 -3.66 4.64 2.01
CA ILE A 335 -5.09 4.97 2.10
C ILE A 335 -5.81 4.17 1.03
N LEU A 336 -6.68 3.25 1.45
CA LEU A 336 -7.58 2.51 0.57
C LEU A 336 -8.90 3.29 0.45
N GLY A 337 -9.50 3.29 -0.74
CA GLY A 337 -10.59 4.20 -1.08
C GLY A 337 -11.83 4.17 -0.17
N ALA A 338 -12.65 5.22 -0.23
CA ALA A 338 -13.87 5.36 0.57
C ALA A 338 -15.15 5.02 -0.23
N ASN A 339 -15.08 3.95 -1.04
CA ASN A 339 -16.21 3.43 -1.82
C ASN A 339 -16.12 1.90 -1.84
N ILE A 340 -17.23 1.20 -1.63
CA ILE A 340 -17.28 -0.27 -1.58
C ILE A 340 -17.00 -0.95 -2.93
N ALA A 341 -17.09 -0.19 -4.01
CA ALA A 341 -16.68 -0.63 -5.34
C ALA A 341 -15.14 -0.67 -5.51
N ASN A 342 -14.38 -0.09 -4.57
CA ASN A 342 -12.95 -0.36 -4.44
C ASN A 342 -12.75 -1.77 -3.87
N GLN A 343 -11.87 -2.54 -4.50
CA GLN A 343 -11.69 -3.96 -4.19
C GLN A 343 -10.22 -4.27 -4.00
N TYR A 344 -9.89 -5.00 -2.94
CA TYR A 344 -8.53 -5.41 -2.59
C TYR A 344 -8.60 -6.89 -2.19
N PHE A 345 -8.43 -7.78 -3.17
CA PHE A 345 -8.69 -9.20 -3.00
C PHE A 345 -7.43 -10.03 -3.18
N SER A 346 -7.17 -10.92 -2.22
CA SER A 346 -5.98 -11.77 -2.23
C SER A 346 -4.67 -10.99 -2.25
N ASP A 347 -4.69 -9.72 -1.80
CA ASP A 347 -3.50 -8.89 -1.75
C ASP A 347 -2.60 -9.28 -0.56
N THR A 348 -1.35 -8.85 -0.59
CA THR A 348 -0.39 -9.03 0.50
C THR A 348 0.24 -7.69 0.87
N PHE A 349 0.13 -7.31 2.13
CA PHE A 349 0.84 -6.17 2.72
C PHE A 349 1.92 -6.69 3.66
N GLN A 350 3.17 -6.47 3.28
CA GLN A 350 4.35 -6.94 4.02
C GLN A 350 5.24 -5.76 4.41
N GLY A 351 5.57 -5.59 5.68
CA GLY A 351 6.48 -4.52 6.14
C GLY A 351 5.93 -3.11 5.88
N CYS A 352 4.63 -2.98 5.70
CA CYS A 352 3.98 -1.72 5.35
C CYS A 352 3.70 -0.87 6.60
N GLY A 353 3.67 0.45 6.42
CA GLY A 353 3.40 1.43 7.47
C GLY A 353 1.91 1.49 7.87
N ILE A 354 1.48 2.66 8.30
CA ILE A 354 0.10 2.91 8.74
C ILE A 354 -0.85 2.78 7.55
N MET A 355 -1.99 2.13 7.77
CA MET A 355 -3.03 1.98 6.76
C MET A 355 -4.38 2.52 7.23
N THR A 356 -5.10 3.17 6.32
CA THR A 356 -6.51 3.49 6.51
C THR A 356 -7.33 2.73 5.49
N LEU A 357 -8.22 1.88 5.97
CA LEU A 357 -9.23 1.21 5.16
C LEU A 357 -10.43 2.14 5.12
N GLY A 358 -10.73 2.79 4.01
CA GLY A 358 -12.01 3.49 3.86
C GLY A 358 -13.20 2.51 3.87
N THR A 359 -14.27 2.83 3.16
CA THR A 359 -15.40 1.90 2.98
C THR A 359 -15.16 0.84 1.89
N SER A 360 -13.91 0.54 1.56
CA SER A 360 -13.49 -0.45 0.55
C SER A 360 -13.83 -1.89 0.92
N SER A 361 -13.87 -2.77 -0.09
CA SER A 361 -13.97 -4.22 0.12
C SER A 361 -12.59 -4.87 0.11
N VAL A 362 -12.10 -5.29 1.28
CA VAL A 362 -10.84 -6.00 1.47
C VAL A 362 -11.15 -7.45 1.85
N GLN A 363 -10.70 -8.41 1.04
CA GLN A 363 -11.03 -9.81 1.24
C GLN A 363 -9.84 -10.72 0.95
N ASN A 364 -9.77 -11.85 1.66
CA ASN A 364 -8.75 -12.88 1.44
C ASN A 364 -7.31 -12.33 1.48
N THR A 365 -7.09 -11.22 2.20
CA THR A 365 -5.86 -10.42 2.15
C THR A 365 -4.95 -10.77 3.31
N LEU A 366 -3.65 -10.84 3.04
CA LEU A 366 -2.62 -11.11 4.03
C LEU A 366 -1.95 -9.81 4.47
N PHE A 367 -1.99 -9.57 5.78
CA PHE A 367 -1.32 -8.51 6.49
C PHE A 367 -0.21 -9.17 7.34
N VAL A 368 1.06 -9.03 6.95
CA VAL A 368 2.17 -9.77 7.57
C VAL A 368 3.41 -8.91 7.83
N SER A 369 4.16 -9.23 8.90
CA SER A 369 5.48 -8.70 9.22
C SER A 369 5.56 -7.18 9.37
N GLN A 370 5.78 -6.67 10.59
CA GLN A 370 6.08 -5.25 10.86
C GLN A 370 5.07 -4.27 10.25
N LEU A 371 3.78 -4.57 10.43
CA LEU A 371 2.73 -3.67 9.96
C LEU A 371 2.52 -2.51 10.90
N GLY A 372 2.27 -1.32 10.33
CA GLY A 372 1.70 -0.19 11.05
C GLY A 372 0.25 -0.43 11.48
N LEU A 373 -0.31 0.52 12.23
CA LEU A 373 -1.72 0.48 12.66
C LEU A 373 -2.64 0.47 11.43
N ILE A 374 -3.64 -0.42 11.43
CA ILE A 374 -4.69 -0.43 10.43
C ILE A 374 -5.95 0.20 11.03
N THR A 375 -6.39 1.32 10.47
CA THR A 375 -7.62 2.02 10.89
C THR A 375 -8.78 1.61 10.00
N TYR A 376 -9.83 1.03 10.57
CA TYR A 376 -11.02 0.62 9.84
C TYR A 376 -12.02 1.76 9.69
N GLY A 377 -12.48 2.00 8.46
CA GLY A 377 -13.37 3.10 8.07
C GLY A 377 -14.76 2.67 7.63
N GLY A 378 -15.18 1.42 7.87
CA GLY A 378 -16.58 0.97 7.67
C GLY A 378 -16.86 0.10 6.43
N GLY A 379 -15.83 -0.37 5.73
CA GLY A 379 -15.92 -1.18 4.51
C GLY A 379 -16.32 -2.65 4.71
N ILE A 380 -15.62 -3.56 4.05
CA ILE A 380 -15.64 -5.01 4.29
C ILE A 380 -14.17 -5.43 4.49
N LEU A 381 -13.92 -6.27 5.49
CA LEU A 381 -12.60 -6.82 5.85
C LEU A 381 -12.76 -8.30 6.22
N LYS A 382 -12.91 -9.18 5.23
CA LYS A 382 -13.24 -10.60 5.46
C LYS A 382 -12.14 -11.56 5.07
N ASN A 383 -12.10 -12.70 5.74
CA ASN A 383 -11.15 -13.79 5.45
C ASN A 383 -9.70 -13.29 5.38
N CYS A 384 -9.39 -12.23 6.14
CA CYS A 384 -8.06 -11.64 6.14
C CYS A 384 -7.19 -12.31 7.20
N SER A 385 -5.88 -12.13 7.11
CA SER A 385 -4.94 -12.65 8.11
C SER A 385 -3.99 -11.56 8.55
N PHE A 386 -3.98 -11.24 9.85
CA PHE A 386 -3.06 -10.32 10.49
C PHE A 386 -2.01 -11.14 11.25
N ILE A 387 -0.79 -11.18 10.76
CA ILE A 387 0.27 -12.04 11.27
C ILE A 387 1.47 -11.19 11.71
N SER A 388 1.85 -11.35 12.97
CA SER A 388 3.03 -10.70 13.55
C SER A 388 3.03 -9.17 13.42
N ALA A 389 1.88 -8.55 13.69
CA ALA A 389 1.81 -7.11 13.90
C ALA A 389 2.67 -6.73 15.13
N THR A 390 3.56 -5.75 14.97
CA THR A 390 4.48 -5.29 16.03
C THR A 390 4.03 -3.95 16.64
N VAL A 391 2.90 -3.43 16.19
CA VAL A 391 2.27 -2.22 16.71
C VAL A 391 1.45 -2.53 17.98
N PRO A 392 1.16 -1.51 18.81
CA PRO A 392 0.32 -1.70 20.01
C PRO A 392 -1.05 -2.31 19.72
N VAL A 393 -1.59 -2.09 18.52
CA VAL A 393 -2.87 -2.63 18.06
C VAL A 393 -2.77 -2.91 16.56
N ALA A 394 -3.17 -4.10 16.11
CA ALA A 394 -3.19 -4.43 14.68
C ALA A 394 -4.34 -3.72 13.94
N LEU A 395 -5.57 -3.77 14.48
CA LEU A 395 -6.76 -3.17 13.90
C LEU A 395 -7.46 -2.21 14.89
N SER A 396 -7.59 -0.93 14.53
CA SER A 396 -8.44 0.01 15.25
C SER A 396 -9.86 -0.01 14.67
N TRP A 397 -10.83 -0.42 15.51
CA TRP A 397 -12.25 -0.40 15.21
C TRP A 397 -12.91 0.75 15.96
N ASN A 398 -13.00 1.91 15.33
CA ASN A 398 -13.62 3.11 15.91
C ASN A 398 -14.76 3.65 15.04
N VAL A 399 -15.69 2.76 14.70
CA VAL A 399 -16.87 3.06 13.86
C VAL A 399 -18.14 2.52 14.51
N ALA A 400 -19.26 3.19 14.27
CA ALA A 400 -20.58 2.84 14.83
C ALA A 400 -21.30 1.74 14.04
N VAL A 401 -20.58 0.66 13.71
CA VAL A 401 -21.10 -0.48 12.94
C VAL A 401 -20.67 -1.78 13.61
N ASP A 402 -21.57 -2.77 13.60
CA ASP A 402 -21.29 -4.14 14.06
C ASP A 402 -20.21 -4.80 13.17
N THR A 403 -19.38 -5.64 13.78
CA THR A 403 -18.41 -6.49 13.08
C THR A 403 -19.06 -7.59 12.25
N ASN A 404 -20.33 -7.93 12.52
CA ASN A 404 -21.09 -8.92 11.75
C ASN A 404 -21.10 -8.59 10.26
N THR A 405 -20.78 -9.55 9.39
CA THR A 405 -20.68 -9.35 7.93
C THR A 405 -19.56 -8.43 7.47
N LYS A 406 -18.69 -8.00 8.38
CA LYS A 406 -17.66 -7.00 8.12
C LYS A 406 -16.27 -7.52 8.41
N LEU A 407 -16.09 -8.24 9.51
CA LEU A 407 -14.80 -8.79 9.93
C LEU A 407 -14.70 -10.32 9.78
N ASP A 408 -15.76 -10.98 9.31
CA ASP A 408 -15.91 -12.45 9.36
C ASP A 408 -14.71 -13.23 8.82
N GLY A 409 -14.41 -14.37 9.46
CA GLY A 409 -13.38 -15.31 8.99
C GLY A 409 -11.95 -14.81 9.13
N THR A 410 -11.72 -13.69 9.82
CA THR A 410 -10.40 -13.07 9.94
C THR A 410 -9.56 -13.73 11.04
N LEU A 411 -8.31 -13.99 10.72
CA LEU A 411 -7.28 -14.50 11.63
C LEU A 411 -6.43 -13.35 12.17
N PHE A 412 -6.21 -13.34 13.48
CA PHE A 412 -5.22 -12.51 14.16
C PHE A 412 -4.21 -13.40 14.89
N SER A 413 -2.94 -13.27 14.52
CA SER A 413 -1.82 -13.98 15.12
C SER A 413 -0.79 -13.00 15.66
N SER A 414 -0.64 -13.00 16.98
CA SER A 414 0.22 -12.07 17.70
C SER A 414 1.70 -12.21 17.33
N GLY A 415 2.40 -11.08 17.27
CA GLY A 415 3.87 -11.03 17.22
C GLY A 415 4.53 -11.12 18.60
N GLY A 416 3.76 -11.30 19.68
CA GLY A 416 4.23 -11.34 21.07
C GLY A 416 4.04 -10.03 21.85
N THR A 417 3.45 -8.99 21.24
CA THR A 417 3.15 -7.70 21.86
C THR A 417 1.86 -7.10 21.31
N GLY A 418 1.17 -6.28 22.10
CA GLY A 418 0.01 -5.51 21.63
C GLY A 418 -1.26 -6.34 21.43
N HIS A 419 -2.31 -5.67 20.95
CA HIS A 419 -3.65 -6.20 20.82
C HIS A 419 -4.02 -6.53 19.36
N ALA A 420 -4.94 -7.46 19.15
CA ALA A 420 -5.51 -7.72 17.83
C ALA A 420 -6.40 -6.56 17.38
N ILE A 421 -7.39 -6.23 18.22
CA ILE A 421 -8.41 -5.23 17.91
C ILE A 421 -8.52 -4.25 19.08
N GLU A 422 -8.54 -2.95 18.79
CA GLU A 422 -8.94 -1.92 19.74
C GLU A 422 -10.32 -1.38 19.39
N PHE A 423 -11.22 -1.34 20.37
CA PHE A 423 -12.50 -0.67 20.26
C PHE A 423 -12.41 0.78 20.72
N GLY A 424 -12.69 1.70 19.81
CA GLY A 424 -12.74 3.13 20.10
C GLY A 424 -14.11 3.60 20.60
N THR A 425 -14.22 4.89 20.91
CA THR A 425 -15.42 5.53 21.49
C THR A 425 -16.67 5.47 20.61
N ASN A 426 -16.52 5.28 19.30
CA ASN A 426 -17.65 5.15 18.36
C ASN A 426 -18.17 3.71 18.25
N THR A 427 -17.49 2.73 18.85
CA THR A 427 -17.91 1.32 18.78
C THR A 427 -19.30 1.14 19.39
N PRO A 428 -20.20 0.35 18.75
CA PRO A 428 -21.49 -0.02 19.33
C PRO A 428 -21.34 -0.77 20.65
N THR A 429 -22.39 -0.77 21.46
CA THR A 429 -22.45 -1.54 22.72
C THR A 429 -22.70 -3.04 22.51
N SER A 430 -23.01 -3.45 21.28
CA SER A 430 -23.27 -4.85 20.92
C SER A 430 -22.55 -5.17 19.62
N LEU A 431 -21.78 -6.25 19.61
CA LEU A 431 -21.00 -6.73 18.47
C LEU A 431 -21.21 -8.23 18.27
N THR A 432 -20.98 -8.69 17.04
CA THR A 432 -20.97 -10.13 16.70
C THR A 432 -19.65 -10.51 16.05
N PHE A 433 -18.97 -11.50 16.61
CA PHE A 433 -17.78 -12.11 16.03
C PHE A 433 -18.14 -13.40 15.31
N ASN A 434 -18.00 -13.42 13.98
CA ASN A 434 -18.22 -14.62 13.18
C ASN A 434 -16.91 -15.22 12.70
N ASN A 435 -16.60 -16.43 13.16
CA ASN A 435 -15.44 -17.21 12.74
C ASN A 435 -14.12 -16.45 12.83
N LEU A 436 -13.96 -15.59 13.86
CA LEU A 436 -12.69 -14.92 14.12
C LEU A 436 -11.77 -15.90 14.84
N THR A 437 -10.48 -15.82 14.52
CA THR A 437 -9.46 -16.65 15.18
C THR A 437 -8.41 -15.75 15.79
N PHE A 438 -8.09 -15.96 17.06
CA PHE A 438 -7.04 -15.23 17.79
C PHE A 438 -6.00 -16.24 18.31
N THR A 439 -4.73 -16.03 17.97
CA THR A 439 -3.63 -16.93 18.40
C THR A 439 -2.44 -16.15 18.93
N GLY A 440 -1.80 -16.66 19.99
CA GLY A 440 -0.55 -16.11 20.54
C GLY A 440 -0.71 -14.84 21.39
N TYR A 441 -1.93 -14.46 21.76
CA TYR A 441 -2.21 -13.34 22.68
C TYR A 441 -2.10 -13.77 24.15
N GLY A 442 -1.79 -12.81 25.01
CA GLY A 442 -1.67 -12.97 26.45
C GLY A 442 -3.01 -13.13 27.16
N SER A 443 -2.97 -13.19 28.49
CA SER A 443 -4.14 -13.35 29.37
C SER A 443 -5.01 -12.09 29.44
N ASP A 444 -6.16 -12.18 30.12
CA ASP A 444 -6.99 -11.00 30.39
C ASP A 444 -6.21 -9.90 31.15
N GLU A 445 -6.56 -8.65 30.84
CA GLU A 445 -6.01 -7.42 31.40
C GLU A 445 -4.51 -7.16 31.15
N THR A 446 -3.82 -8.04 30.44
CA THR A 446 -2.42 -7.81 30.00
C THR A 446 -2.35 -6.85 28.81
N THR A 447 -1.17 -6.28 28.57
CA THR A 447 -0.91 -5.36 27.43
C THR A 447 -0.85 -6.06 26.07
N ASP A 448 -1.04 -7.36 26.06
CA ASP A 448 -1.02 -8.23 24.89
C ASP A 448 -2.26 -9.14 24.84
N ALA A 449 -3.33 -8.81 25.56
CA ALA A 449 -4.65 -9.45 25.40
C ALA A 449 -5.15 -9.30 23.95
N ALA A 450 -5.97 -10.22 23.45
CA ALA A 450 -6.44 -10.16 22.07
C ALA A 450 -7.29 -8.90 21.78
N ILE A 451 -8.19 -8.54 22.68
CA ILE A 451 -9.06 -7.37 22.53
C ILE A 451 -8.68 -6.30 23.54
N TYR A 452 -8.62 -5.04 23.08
CA TYR A 452 -8.55 -3.87 23.94
C TYR A 452 -9.83 -3.04 23.82
N ASN A 453 -10.69 -3.11 24.84
CA ASN A 453 -11.87 -2.25 24.89
C ASN A 453 -11.49 -0.89 25.49
N ASN A 454 -11.14 0.05 24.63
CA ASN A 454 -10.80 1.42 24.99
C ASN A 454 -11.97 2.40 24.72
N SER A 455 -13.19 1.89 24.61
CA SER A 455 -14.35 2.68 24.19
C SER A 455 -14.93 3.57 25.31
N GLY A 456 -14.58 3.28 26.56
CA GLY A 456 -15.18 3.89 27.75
C GLY A 456 -16.62 3.43 28.03
N LYS A 457 -17.05 2.31 27.43
CA LYS A 457 -18.42 1.76 27.54
C LYS A 457 -18.42 0.25 27.80
N ALA A 458 -19.57 -0.25 28.23
CA ALA A 458 -19.87 -1.67 28.23
C ALA A 458 -20.13 -2.15 26.79
N ILE A 459 -19.41 -3.19 26.36
CA ILE A 459 -19.59 -3.86 25.06
C ILE A 459 -19.93 -5.32 25.30
N GLU A 460 -21.03 -5.78 24.72
CA GLU A 460 -21.40 -7.19 24.65
C GLU A 460 -20.98 -7.77 23.29
N ILE A 461 -20.27 -8.91 23.30
CA ILE A 461 -19.78 -9.56 22.08
C ILE A 461 -20.35 -10.97 21.98
N SER A 462 -21.27 -11.17 21.03
CA SER A 462 -21.76 -12.50 20.67
C SER A 462 -20.73 -13.24 19.84
N LEU A 463 -20.47 -14.49 20.22
CA LEU A 463 -19.48 -15.35 19.56
C LEU A 463 -20.18 -16.41 18.71
N ASN A 464 -19.92 -16.40 17.41
CA ASN A 464 -20.41 -17.39 16.45
C ASN A 464 -19.22 -18.04 15.75
N GLY A 465 -18.91 -19.30 16.08
CA GLY A 465 -17.71 -19.98 15.57
C GLY A 465 -16.38 -19.32 15.99
N THR A 466 -16.40 -18.46 17.00
CA THR A 466 -15.24 -17.74 17.55
C THR A 466 -14.99 -18.23 18.98
N THR A 467 -13.77 -18.70 19.28
CA THR A 467 -13.38 -18.98 20.67
C THR A 467 -13.29 -17.67 21.45
N GLN A 468 -13.71 -17.67 22.72
CA GLN A 468 -13.64 -16.48 23.57
C GLN A 468 -12.21 -15.90 23.60
N PRO A 469 -12.00 -14.66 23.12
CA PRO A 469 -10.70 -14.01 23.16
C PRO A 469 -10.41 -13.45 24.55
N THR A 470 -9.13 -13.19 24.84
CA THR A 470 -8.74 -12.46 26.04
C THR A 470 -8.96 -10.97 25.87
N VAL A 471 -9.27 -10.27 26.96
CA VAL A 471 -9.68 -8.87 26.94
C VAL A 471 -8.93 -8.04 27.97
N LYS A 472 -8.54 -6.84 27.56
CA LYS A 472 -8.16 -5.73 28.44
C LYS A 472 -9.23 -4.63 28.36
N ASN A 473 -9.70 -4.13 29.50
CA ASN A 473 -10.64 -3.02 29.54
C ASN A 473 -9.93 -1.71 29.94
N GLY A 474 -10.16 -0.66 29.14
CA GLY A 474 -9.76 0.71 29.47
C GLY A 474 -10.61 1.31 30.59
N GLY A 475 -10.26 2.52 31.01
CA GLY A 475 -11.00 3.23 32.06
C GLY A 475 -12.48 3.42 31.72
N GLY A 476 -13.38 2.92 32.58
CA GLY A 476 -14.84 3.01 32.38
C GLY A 476 -15.42 2.04 31.35
N ALA A 477 -14.60 1.18 30.75
CA ALA A 477 -15.04 0.16 29.82
C ALA A 477 -15.29 -1.19 30.51
N SER A 478 -16.16 -2.02 29.92
CA SER A 478 -16.31 -3.42 30.28
C SER A 478 -16.66 -4.25 29.05
N THR A 479 -16.27 -5.52 29.04
CA THR A 479 -16.56 -6.42 27.92
C THR A 479 -17.17 -7.69 28.45
N THR A 480 -18.29 -8.11 27.87
CA THR A 480 -18.99 -9.34 28.25
C THR A 480 -19.20 -10.23 27.04
N PHE A 481 -18.94 -11.52 27.21
CA PHE A 481 -19.30 -12.55 26.25
C PHE A 481 -20.52 -13.27 26.80
N PRO A 482 -21.70 -13.16 26.18
CA PRO A 482 -22.86 -13.94 26.61
C PRO A 482 -22.49 -15.42 26.59
N SER A 483 -22.69 -16.11 27.72
CA SER A 483 -22.46 -17.54 27.81
C SER A 483 -23.39 -18.25 26.82
N SER A 484 -22.83 -18.96 25.84
CA SER A 484 -23.62 -19.91 25.07
C SER A 484 -24.01 -21.06 25.96
N ILE A 485 -25.28 -21.43 25.98
CA ILE A 485 -25.77 -22.60 26.68
C ILE A 485 -26.14 -23.69 25.69
N THR A 486 -25.89 -24.94 26.06
CA THR A 486 -26.29 -26.10 25.26
C THR A 486 -27.73 -26.45 25.58
N LEU A 487 -28.59 -26.43 24.56
CA LEU A 487 -29.95 -26.94 24.64
C LEU A 487 -29.99 -28.32 24.02
N LYS A 488 -30.39 -29.33 24.79
CA LYS A 488 -30.33 -30.74 24.39
C LYS A 488 -31.64 -31.45 24.68
N ILE A 489 -32.15 -32.20 23.71
CA ILE A 489 -33.25 -33.15 23.89
C ILE A 489 -32.68 -34.56 23.84
N ALA A 490 -32.86 -35.33 24.91
CA ALA A 490 -32.40 -36.72 25.00
C ALA A 490 -33.62 -37.65 25.01
N VAL A 491 -33.81 -38.41 23.95
CA VAL A 491 -35.00 -39.23 23.72
C VAL A 491 -34.71 -40.70 23.94
N LYS A 492 -35.53 -41.35 24.77
CA LYS A 492 -35.48 -42.78 25.07
C LYS A 492 -36.84 -43.45 24.90
N ASP A 493 -36.85 -44.76 24.72
CA ASP A 493 -38.07 -45.57 24.82
C ASP A 493 -38.42 -45.86 26.29
N ILE A 494 -39.49 -46.63 26.53
CA ILE A 494 -39.97 -46.96 27.88
C ILE A 494 -39.01 -47.91 28.61
N GLU A 495 -38.19 -48.66 27.87
CA GLU A 495 -37.13 -49.52 28.38
C GLU A 495 -35.83 -48.75 28.68
N GLY A 496 -35.76 -47.45 28.32
CA GLY A 496 -34.63 -46.58 28.56
C GLY A 496 -33.54 -46.63 27.48
N ASN A 497 -33.80 -47.27 26.34
CA ASN A 497 -32.88 -47.31 25.21
C ASN A 497 -32.90 -45.99 24.45
N PRO A 498 -31.74 -45.49 23.96
CA PRO A 498 -31.67 -44.29 23.14
C PRO A 498 -32.42 -44.49 21.82
N MET A 499 -33.19 -43.48 21.41
CA MET A 499 -33.96 -43.52 20.17
C MET A 499 -33.36 -42.62 19.10
N GLY A 500 -32.88 -43.21 18.00
CA GLY A 500 -32.40 -42.46 16.84
C GLY A 500 -33.49 -42.01 15.87
N SER A 501 -33.16 -40.99 15.06
CA SER A 501 -34.02 -40.42 14.01
C SER A 501 -35.37 -39.92 14.53
N VAL A 502 -35.42 -39.44 15.78
CA VAL A 502 -36.58 -38.77 16.36
C VAL A 502 -36.47 -37.28 16.03
N ARG A 503 -37.51 -36.66 15.48
CA ARG A 503 -37.47 -35.23 15.14
C ARG A 503 -37.72 -34.37 16.39
N CYS A 504 -36.84 -33.40 16.61
CA CYS A 504 -36.75 -32.55 17.79
C CYS A 504 -36.84 -31.08 17.38
N TYR A 505 -37.68 -30.31 18.07
CA TYR A 505 -37.84 -28.87 17.84
C TYR A 505 -37.73 -28.08 19.15
N ILE A 506 -37.08 -26.93 19.11
CA ILE A 506 -37.15 -25.91 20.17
C ILE A 506 -37.61 -24.61 19.54
N ASP A 507 -38.69 -24.04 20.06
CA ASP A 507 -39.40 -22.92 19.47
C ASP A 507 -39.62 -21.81 20.51
N ASP A 508 -39.32 -20.57 20.15
CA ASP A 508 -39.67 -19.37 20.93
C ASP A 508 -40.95 -18.76 20.34
N ASN A 509 -42.10 -19.15 20.89
CA ASN A 509 -43.42 -18.58 20.55
C ASN A 509 -43.80 -18.64 19.05
N ASN A 510 -43.44 -19.72 18.35
CA ASN A 510 -43.63 -19.91 16.91
C ASN A 510 -42.83 -18.95 16.02
N GLN A 511 -41.69 -18.41 16.50
CA GLN A 511 -40.77 -17.69 15.62
C GLN A 511 -40.02 -18.65 14.68
N THR A 512 -39.85 -18.24 13.43
CA THR A 512 -39.04 -18.92 12.42
C THR A 512 -37.78 -18.10 12.11
N PRO A 513 -36.57 -18.70 12.10
CA PRO A 513 -36.30 -20.14 12.28
C PRO A 513 -36.41 -20.62 13.74
N PHE A 514 -36.68 -21.92 13.92
CA PHE A 514 -36.65 -22.58 15.23
C PHE A 514 -35.23 -22.55 15.83
N ILE A 515 -35.13 -22.55 17.17
CA ILE A 515 -33.85 -22.60 17.89
C ILE A 515 -33.14 -23.95 17.65
N LEU A 516 -33.91 -25.04 17.64
CA LEU A 516 -33.49 -26.38 17.23
C LEU A 516 -34.52 -26.93 16.25
N ASP A 517 -34.05 -27.51 15.15
CA ASP A 517 -34.86 -28.33 14.25
C ASP A 517 -33.97 -29.43 13.65
N ASP A 518 -33.83 -30.52 14.40
CA ASP A 518 -32.90 -31.61 14.06
C ASP A 518 -33.50 -32.97 14.44
N VAL A 519 -32.80 -34.06 14.11
CA VAL A 519 -33.13 -35.42 14.53
C VAL A 519 -32.13 -35.96 15.53
N THR A 520 -32.59 -36.82 16.43
CA THR A 520 -31.71 -37.49 17.39
C THR A 520 -30.72 -38.43 16.71
N ASP A 521 -29.51 -38.52 17.26
CA ASP A 521 -28.53 -39.53 16.85
C ASP A 521 -28.97 -40.96 17.24
N GLY A 522 -28.40 -41.96 16.58
CA GLY A 522 -28.70 -43.37 16.86
C GLY A 522 -27.99 -43.96 18.08
N THR A 523 -27.01 -43.27 18.65
CA THR A 523 -26.10 -43.81 19.67
C THR A 523 -26.57 -43.48 21.08
N TYR A 524 -26.96 -42.23 21.28
CA TYR A 524 -27.35 -41.63 22.55
C TYR A 524 -28.80 -41.13 22.53
N GLY A 525 -29.41 -41.01 21.34
CA GLY A 525 -30.77 -40.51 21.20
C GLY A 525 -30.85 -39.01 21.46
N GLU A 526 -29.79 -38.27 21.14
CA GLU A 526 -29.66 -36.84 21.47
C GLU A 526 -29.76 -35.96 20.22
N ALA A 527 -30.43 -34.81 20.37
CA ALA A 527 -30.37 -33.67 19.44
C ALA A 527 -30.04 -32.42 20.26
N SER A 528 -29.05 -31.61 19.82
CA SER A 528 -28.63 -30.42 20.57
C SER A 528 -28.29 -29.24 19.69
N THR A 529 -28.37 -28.05 20.27
CA THR A 529 -27.96 -26.76 19.66
C THR A 529 -27.33 -25.87 20.72
N SER A 530 -26.48 -24.93 20.31
CA SER A 530 -25.98 -23.87 21.19
C SER A 530 -26.89 -22.66 21.10
N TYR A 531 -27.24 -22.07 22.25
CA TYR A 531 -28.10 -20.90 22.35
C TYR A 531 -27.38 -19.77 23.06
N THR A 532 -27.29 -18.61 22.40
CA THR A 532 -26.65 -17.38 22.91
C THR A 532 -27.64 -16.23 23.08
N GLY A 533 -28.93 -16.46 22.81
CA GLY A 533 -29.96 -15.45 22.92
C GLY A 533 -30.31 -15.10 24.36
N SER A 534 -31.13 -14.06 24.53
CA SER A 534 -31.68 -13.69 25.83
C SER A 534 -32.57 -14.80 26.40
N PRO A 535 -32.73 -14.91 27.73
CA PRO A 535 -33.60 -15.92 28.31
C PRO A 535 -35.01 -15.95 27.69
N VAL A 536 -35.46 -17.13 27.26
CA VAL A 536 -36.80 -17.35 26.69
C VAL A 536 -37.69 -17.95 27.77
N THR A 537 -38.77 -17.26 28.13
CA THR A 537 -39.74 -17.83 29.07
C THR A 537 -40.70 -18.75 28.31
N ASN A 538 -40.87 -19.98 28.78
CA ASN A 538 -41.79 -20.97 28.19
C ASN A 538 -41.53 -21.28 26.69
N ALA A 539 -40.27 -21.48 26.28
CA ALA A 539 -39.98 -22.02 24.95
C ALA A 539 -40.69 -23.38 24.78
N THR A 540 -41.23 -23.66 23.61
CA THR A 540 -41.94 -24.91 23.32
C THR A 540 -40.97 -25.96 22.78
N TRP A 541 -40.76 -27.03 23.53
CA TRP A 541 -39.89 -28.15 23.17
C TRP A 541 -40.75 -29.31 22.70
N ARG A 542 -40.53 -29.79 21.48
CA ARG A 542 -41.37 -30.82 20.83
C ARG A 542 -40.54 -31.98 20.32
N VAL A 543 -41.08 -33.18 20.44
CA VAL A 543 -40.46 -34.41 19.95
C VAL A 543 -41.50 -35.25 19.21
N ARG A 544 -41.17 -35.74 18.01
CA ARG A 544 -42.07 -36.53 17.17
C ARG A 544 -41.35 -37.68 16.47
N LYS A 545 -41.96 -38.85 16.46
CA LYS A 545 -41.58 -40.01 15.65
C LYS A 545 -42.84 -40.79 15.28
N TYR A 546 -42.92 -41.26 14.04
CA TYR A 546 -44.04 -42.09 13.59
C TYR A 546 -44.13 -43.36 14.44
N GLY A 547 -45.35 -43.75 14.83
CA GLY A 547 -45.61 -44.88 15.72
C GLY A 547 -45.45 -44.58 17.21
N TYR A 548 -45.26 -43.32 17.59
CA TYR A 548 -45.16 -42.88 18.98
C TYR A 548 -46.04 -41.66 19.23
N TYR A 549 -46.56 -41.53 20.45
CA TYR A 549 -47.29 -40.32 20.85
C TYR A 549 -46.34 -39.10 20.80
N PRO A 550 -46.78 -37.95 20.26
CA PRO A 550 -45.96 -36.75 20.24
C PRO A 550 -45.76 -36.20 21.66
N PHE A 551 -44.57 -35.68 21.94
CA PHE A 551 -44.26 -35.02 23.20
C PHE A 551 -44.14 -33.50 23.00
N GLN A 552 -44.65 -32.74 23.96
CA GLN A 552 -44.53 -31.28 24.02
C GLN A 552 -44.44 -30.82 25.47
N GLN A 553 -43.48 -29.94 25.76
CA GLN A 553 -43.33 -29.30 27.07
C GLN A 553 -42.90 -27.84 26.91
N LEU A 554 -43.35 -26.98 27.81
CA LEU A 554 -42.84 -25.62 27.95
C LEU A 554 -41.62 -25.66 28.87
N VAL A 555 -40.48 -25.16 28.38
CA VAL A 555 -39.22 -25.10 29.12
C VAL A 555 -38.65 -23.70 28.96
N SER A 556 -38.40 -23.02 30.07
CA SER A 556 -37.73 -21.72 30.04
C SER A 556 -36.23 -21.90 29.80
N ILE A 557 -35.71 -21.18 28.81
CA ILE A 557 -34.30 -21.14 28.48
C ILE A 557 -33.65 -20.04 29.35
N ALA A 558 -32.70 -20.42 30.21
CA ALA A 558 -32.04 -19.52 31.16
C ALA A 558 -30.56 -19.30 30.78
N SER A 559 -29.66 -19.10 31.75
CA SER A 559 -28.23 -18.87 31.54
C SER A 559 -27.35 -20.12 31.78
N SER A 560 -27.95 -21.31 31.82
CA SER A 560 -27.24 -22.59 31.97
C SER A 560 -27.70 -23.61 30.92
N ASP A 561 -26.85 -24.58 30.62
CA ASP A 561 -27.20 -25.73 29.78
C ASP A 561 -28.49 -26.41 30.25
N ILE A 562 -29.31 -26.85 29.28
CA ILE A 562 -30.57 -27.54 29.52
C ILE A 562 -30.53 -28.87 28.77
N THR A 563 -30.69 -29.97 29.49
CA THR A 563 -31.01 -31.28 28.91
C THR A 563 -32.43 -31.67 29.30
N LEU A 564 -33.31 -31.79 28.32
CA LEU A 564 -34.67 -32.28 28.50
C LEU A 564 -34.73 -33.78 28.20
N PRO A 565 -34.85 -34.65 29.22
CA PRO A 565 -35.09 -36.07 28.99
C PRO A 565 -36.54 -36.28 28.53
N VAL A 566 -36.72 -37.04 27.46
CA VAL A 566 -38.03 -37.39 26.89
C VAL A 566 -38.12 -38.90 26.74
N THR A 567 -39.19 -39.49 27.28
CA THR A 567 -39.54 -40.89 27.04
C THR A 567 -40.71 -40.95 26.07
N LEU A 568 -40.51 -41.53 24.90
CA LEU A 568 -41.59 -41.74 23.93
C LEU A 568 -42.27 -43.08 24.17
N VAL A 569 -43.61 -43.06 24.19
CA VAL A 569 -44.45 -44.24 24.32
C VAL A 569 -45.03 -44.58 22.96
N ALA A 570 -44.95 -45.86 22.58
CA ALA A 570 -45.52 -46.34 21.33
C ALA A 570 -47.03 -46.03 21.27
N ASP A 571 -47.48 -45.53 20.12
CA ASP A 571 -48.90 -45.32 19.85
C ASP A 571 -49.45 -46.58 19.17
N PRO A 572 -50.28 -47.39 19.87
CA PRO A 572 -50.82 -48.62 19.31
C PRO A 572 -51.75 -48.39 18.11
N LEU A 573 -52.16 -47.14 17.83
CA LEU A 573 -53.00 -46.77 16.70
C LEU A 573 -52.21 -46.39 15.44
N GLN A 574 -50.88 -46.30 15.52
CA GLN A 574 -50.00 -45.86 14.42
C GLN A 574 -48.88 -46.88 14.11
N THR A 575 -49.23 -48.16 13.98
CA THR A 575 -48.26 -49.19 13.59
C THR A 575 -47.78 -49.10 12.14
#